data_AF-A0A8T2HWT0-F1
#
_entry.id   AF-A0A8T2HWT0-F1
#
_cell.length_a   1.000
_cell.length_b   1.000
_cell.length_c   1.000
_cell.angle_alpha   90.00
_cell.angle_beta   90.00
_cell.angle_gamma   90.00
#
_symmetry.space_group_name_H-M   'P 1'
#
loop_
_entity.id
_entity.type
_entity.pdbx_description
1 polymer ?
#
loop_
_entity_poly.entity_id
_entity_poly.type
_entity_poly.pdbx_seq_one_letter_code
_entity_poly.pdbx_strand_id
1 'polypeptide(L)'
;MPTSSLLLQFSRGFATHGLSETGPKTSGLLRFYKHVSVKEAPGKAGYQIMLDNRVLKTPARHPLIVPTKALALAIAAEWEWQIKRIDASTMPLMSLAATAIDQPQHRDLVIETMLQYVPTDPVICRLEPGLIADKQAAVLNPVLQWVKKEIGATLETSDSIFGAQLPENQANKIRKYLQKMDKWELTAAEQLAASCKSVLLALAFVKQQLGLHEAMEATRLEEDHQIAQWGLVEGGHDIDLSDIKEFCMAAPRGAYTTLQIANDYFAVDFSLHIERLIKSIAAVHATLNSCYANYYTALARGQDSQEALVLQAAVLPSLLLALTTAEKRCEQETLKIATIIVSPSEDQTTPASSSSLSIHVAVAPDPRCLQLQENTFATVLGPPREVPIGKDSGWVAQRQTLEALRPPGAAEILLTTQQGALLEGLVTNLFIITRSKDGEIVLQTAGMGDGVVWGTMRKRVSEACKQLGLKVLEQPPAAAERATWQEAFLTNALRGVQPLDRIECDERNVWGLEPWVIEFLEVPGQWTAKIQALVESSLQRTDLRNLS
;
A
#
# COMPACT_ATOMS: atom_id res chain seq x y z
N MET A 1 -7.43 3.82 -24.34
CA MET A 1 -8.00 2.77 -23.47
C MET A 1 -6.85 1.95 -22.93
N PRO A 2 -6.56 1.96 -21.62
CA PRO A 2 -5.28 1.50 -21.11
C PRO A 2 -5.33 0.02 -20.72
N THR A 3 -4.36 -0.74 -21.23
CA THR A 3 -4.00 -2.11 -20.81
C THR A 3 -2.48 -2.15 -20.73
N SER A 4 -1.90 -1.93 -19.55
CA SER A 4 -0.47 -2.20 -19.28
C SER A 4 -0.13 -1.87 -17.83
N SER A 5 -0.30 -2.83 -16.92
CA SER A 5 0.32 -2.88 -15.60
C SER A 5 0.08 -4.28 -15.07
N LEU A 6 1.00 -5.21 -15.33
CA LEU A 6 1.13 -6.52 -14.70
C LEU A 6 2.25 -7.25 -15.41
N LEU A 7 3.45 -7.25 -14.85
CA LEU A 7 4.46 -8.25 -15.20
C LEU A 7 5.62 -8.37 -14.20
N LEU A 8 5.69 -7.58 -13.11
CA LEU A 8 6.94 -7.50 -12.34
C LEU A 8 7.14 -8.37 -11.10
N GLN A 9 6.18 -9.20 -10.67
CA GLN A 9 6.31 -9.97 -9.42
C GLN A 9 6.91 -11.38 -9.52
N PHE A 10 7.56 -11.70 -10.63
CA PHE A 10 7.70 -13.08 -11.07
C PHE A 10 9.15 -13.57 -11.21
N SER A 11 10.06 -13.36 -10.25
CA SER A 11 11.41 -13.97 -10.36
C SER A 11 12.20 -14.29 -9.08
N ARG A 12 11.62 -14.16 -7.87
CA ARG A 12 12.30 -14.61 -6.64
C ARG A 12 11.82 -15.99 -6.18
N GLY A 13 12.25 -17.03 -6.90
CA GLY A 13 12.11 -18.42 -6.44
C GLY A 13 13.25 -19.25 -7.01
N PHE A 14 13.92 -20.02 -6.15
CA PHE A 14 15.09 -20.90 -6.38
C PHE A 14 16.49 -20.27 -6.23
N ALA A 15 16.95 -20.18 -4.97
CA ALA A 15 18.29 -20.61 -4.57
C ALA A 15 18.38 -20.69 -3.02
N THR A 16 18.05 -21.85 -2.45
CA THR A 16 18.46 -22.18 -1.08
C THR A 16 19.89 -22.73 -1.10
N HIS A 17 20.88 -21.88 -0.84
CA HIS A 17 22.17 -22.30 -0.28
C HIS A 17 22.85 -21.13 0.45
N GLY A 18 23.11 -21.32 1.75
CA GLY A 18 24.17 -20.68 2.53
C GLY A 18 24.10 -19.16 2.68
N LEU A 19 23.57 -18.69 3.81
CA LEU A 19 23.79 -17.33 4.29
C LEU A 19 25.29 -17.13 4.58
N SER A 20 25.97 -16.33 3.77
CA SER A 20 27.20 -15.63 4.17
C SER A 20 26.96 -14.12 4.07
N GLU A 21 27.25 -13.42 5.16
CA GLU A 21 27.16 -11.96 5.30
C GLU A 21 28.02 -11.22 4.27
N THR A 22 27.41 -10.72 3.19
CA THR A 22 27.88 -9.55 2.45
C THR A 22 26.69 -8.89 1.77
N GLY A 23 26.45 -7.59 2.00
CA GLY A 23 25.35 -6.85 1.38
C GLY A 23 25.38 -6.83 -0.16
N PRO A 24 24.26 -6.58 -0.85
CA PRO A 24 24.17 -6.72 -2.29
C PRO A 24 24.98 -5.63 -3.02
N LYS A 25 25.97 -6.05 -3.81
CA LYS A 25 26.68 -5.18 -4.78
C LYS A 25 25.76 -4.85 -5.95
N THR A 26 25.37 -3.58 -6.12
CA THR A 26 24.58 -3.11 -7.27
C THR A 26 25.45 -2.96 -8.53
N SER A 27 25.58 -4.05 -9.28
CA SER A 27 26.45 -4.16 -10.47
C SER A 27 25.71 -3.98 -11.82
N GLY A 28 24.78 -3.03 -11.93
CA GLY A 28 24.09 -2.74 -13.21
C GLY A 28 24.98 -1.99 -14.20
N LEU A 29 24.98 -2.42 -15.48
CA LEU A 29 25.68 -1.77 -16.59
C LEU A 29 25.11 -0.36 -16.84
N LEU A 30 25.96 0.62 -17.19
CA LEU A 30 25.50 1.94 -17.63
C LEU A 30 24.71 1.83 -18.94
N ARG A 31 23.67 2.66 -19.11
CA ARG A 31 22.94 2.76 -20.37
C ARG A 31 23.90 3.19 -21.49
N PHE A 32 24.08 2.32 -22.47
CA PHE A 32 25.05 2.49 -23.55
C PHE A 32 24.42 2.82 -24.92
N TYR A 33 23.09 3.03 -24.95
CA TYR A 33 22.30 3.26 -26.16
C TYR A 33 21.41 4.49 -26.01
N LYS A 34 21.05 5.14 -27.12
CA LYS A 34 20.17 6.33 -27.13
C LYS A 34 18.74 5.98 -27.55
N HIS A 35 18.59 5.23 -28.63
CA HIS A 35 17.29 4.92 -29.23
C HIS A 35 16.97 3.44 -29.11
N VAL A 36 15.69 3.12 -28.92
CA VAL A 36 15.17 1.74 -28.97
C VAL A 36 14.17 1.67 -30.12
N SER A 37 14.26 0.64 -30.96
CA SER A 37 13.30 0.45 -32.05
C SER A 37 12.98 -1.03 -32.25
N VAL A 38 11.82 -1.30 -32.85
CA VAL A 38 11.38 -2.66 -33.18
C VAL A 38 11.40 -2.84 -34.69
N LYS A 39 11.96 -3.97 -35.16
CA LYS A 39 11.98 -4.34 -36.58
C LYS A 39 11.57 -5.80 -36.74
N GLU A 40 11.09 -6.16 -37.92
CA GLU A 40 10.93 -7.57 -38.29
C GLU A 40 12.30 -8.23 -38.41
N ALA A 41 12.40 -9.47 -37.94
CA ALA A 41 13.64 -10.22 -37.98
C ALA A 41 13.92 -10.67 -39.43
N PRO A 42 15.07 -10.32 -40.02
CA PRO A 42 15.39 -10.72 -41.39
C PRO A 42 15.56 -12.24 -41.47
N GLY A 43 14.80 -12.90 -42.36
CA GLY A 43 14.89 -14.33 -42.63
C GLY A 43 14.33 -15.24 -41.52
N LYS A 44 13.63 -14.70 -40.52
CA LYS A 44 12.97 -15.45 -39.44
C LYS A 44 11.60 -14.86 -39.15
N ALA A 45 10.60 -15.70 -38.85
CA ALA A 45 9.32 -15.22 -38.36
C ALA A 45 9.48 -14.62 -36.96
N GLY A 46 9.07 -13.35 -36.78
CA GLY A 46 9.10 -12.65 -35.50
C GLY A 46 9.68 -11.24 -35.57
N TYR A 47 9.78 -10.61 -34.41
CA TYR A 47 10.22 -9.23 -34.23
C TYR A 47 11.46 -9.18 -33.35
N GLN A 48 12.39 -8.30 -33.67
CA GLN A 48 13.61 -8.06 -32.91
C GLN A 48 13.64 -6.62 -32.38
N ILE A 49 14.24 -6.45 -31.21
CA ILE A 49 14.47 -5.14 -30.60
C ILE A 49 15.88 -4.68 -30.98
N MET A 50 16.00 -3.41 -31.35
CA MET A 50 17.23 -2.74 -31.74
C MET A 50 17.58 -1.68 -30.70
N LEU A 51 18.79 -1.72 -30.16
CA LEU A 51 19.38 -0.65 -29.38
C LEU A 51 20.30 0.16 -30.29
N ASP A 52 19.91 1.39 -30.60
CA ASP A 52 20.41 2.19 -31.71
C ASP A 52 20.37 1.37 -33.02
N ASN A 53 21.53 0.87 -33.47
CA ASN A 53 21.68 0.06 -34.67
C ASN A 53 22.10 -1.38 -34.39
N ARG A 54 22.08 -1.83 -33.13
CA ARG A 54 22.50 -3.17 -32.71
C ARG A 54 21.30 -4.01 -32.29
N VAL A 55 21.25 -5.26 -32.77
CA VAL A 55 20.24 -6.24 -32.36
C VAL A 55 20.43 -6.58 -30.88
N LEU A 56 19.36 -6.47 -30.10
CA LEU A 56 19.34 -6.86 -28.70
C LEU A 56 19.52 -8.39 -28.59
N LYS A 57 20.33 -8.81 -27.62
CA LYS A 57 20.64 -10.22 -27.38
C LYS A 57 20.26 -10.62 -25.97
N THR A 58 19.97 -11.91 -25.79
CA THR A 58 19.79 -12.53 -24.49
C THR A 58 21.13 -12.62 -23.72
N PRO A 59 21.12 -12.91 -22.41
CA PRO A 59 22.34 -13.14 -21.64
C PRO A 59 23.24 -14.24 -22.22
N ALA A 60 22.67 -15.31 -22.79
CA ALA A 60 23.44 -16.34 -23.52
C ALA A 60 23.88 -15.91 -24.94
N ARG A 61 23.71 -14.63 -25.28
CA ARG A 61 24.12 -13.97 -26.54
C ARG A 61 23.33 -14.41 -27.78
N HIS A 62 22.16 -15.04 -27.61
CA HIS A 62 21.24 -15.31 -28.72
C HIS A 62 20.50 -14.04 -29.13
N PRO A 63 20.17 -13.84 -30.42
CA PRO A 63 19.31 -12.73 -30.84
C PRO A 63 17.92 -12.83 -30.16
N LEU A 64 17.47 -11.74 -29.55
CA LEU A 64 16.15 -11.69 -28.91
C LEU A 64 15.06 -11.49 -29.98
N ILE A 65 14.50 -12.59 -30.47
CA ILE A 65 13.42 -12.60 -31.46
C ILE A 65 12.15 -13.12 -30.78
N VAL A 66 11.12 -12.27 -30.73
CA VAL A 66 9.84 -12.56 -30.10
C VAL A 66 8.73 -12.75 -31.15
N PRO A 67 7.69 -13.55 -30.86
CA PRO A 67 6.71 -13.97 -31.87
C PRO A 67 5.78 -12.84 -32.33
N THR A 68 5.48 -11.86 -31.46
CA THR A 68 4.48 -10.83 -31.74
C THR A 68 5.07 -9.42 -31.65
N LYS A 69 4.53 -8.51 -32.47
CA LYS A 69 4.92 -7.10 -32.44
C LYS A 69 4.59 -6.45 -31.11
N ALA A 70 3.47 -6.83 -30.49
CA ALA A 70 3.04 -6.31 -29.20
C ALA A 70 4.06 -6.64 -28.09
N LEU A 71 4.51 -7.89 -28.00
CA LEU A 71 5.55 -8.28 -27.04
C LEU A 71 6.88 -7.55 -27.32
N ALA A 72 7.25 -7.39 -28.58
CA ALA A 72 8.46 -6.65 -28.95
C ALA A 72 8.41 -5.18 -28.54
N LEU A 73 7.26 -4.52 -28.72
CA LEU A 73 7.05 -3.13 -28.30
C LEU A 73 7.06 -2.99 -26.78
N ALA A 74 6.46 -3.94 -26.06
CA ALA A 74 6.47 -3.92 -24.60
C ALA A 74 7.89 -4.09 -24.03
N ILE A 75 8.68 -5.02 -24.57
CA ILE A 75 10.10 -5.16 -24.21
C ILE A 75 10.89 -3.91 -24.63
N ALA A 76 10.62 -3.33 -25.80
CA ALA A 76 11.28 -2.10 -26.23
C ALA A 76 10.99 -0.93 -25.25
N ALA A 77 9.77 -0.84 -24.71
CA ALA A 77 9.42 0.14 -23.70
C ALA A 77 10.21 -0.05 -22.40
N GLU A 78 10.41 -1.30 -21.95
CA GLU A 78 11.28 -1.59 -20.79
C GLU A 78 12.71 -1.08 -20.99
N TRP A 79 13.28 -1.27 -22.19
CA TRP A 79 14.60 -0.76 -22.53
C TRP A 79 14.62 0.76 -22.69
N GLU A 80 13.57 1.37 -23.21
CA GLU A 80 13.50 2.84 -23.36
C GLU A 80 13.45 3.55 -22.00
N TRP A 81 12.76 2.95 -21.02
CA TRP A 81 12.56 3.47 -19.67
C TRP A 81 13.83 3.49 -18.80
N GLN A 82 14.91 2.85 -19.23
CA GLN A 82 16.17 2.77 -18.46
C GLN A 82 16.89 4.13 -18.44
N ILE A 83 17.09 4.79 -17.30
CA ILE A 83 17.61 6.18 -17.30
C ILE A 83 19.15 6.23 -17.36
N LYS A 84 19.85 5.81 -16.29
CA LYS A 84 21.32 5.91 -16.18
C LYS A 84 22.01 4.55 -16.22
N ARG A 85 21.40 3.54 -15.61
CA ARG A 85 21.87 2.15 -15.59
C ARG A 85 20.73 1.25 -16.04
N ILE A 86 21.09 0.11 -16.62
CA ILE A 86 20.15 -0.94 -16.98
C ILE A 86 19.85 -1.72 -15.70
N ASP A 87 18.58 -1.73 -15.30
CA ASP A 87 18.10 -2.41 -14.12
C ASP A 87 17.17 -3.56 -14.48
N ALA A 88 17.67 -4.80 -14.34
CA ALA A 88 16.97 -6.00 -14.78
C ALA A 88 15.64 -6.21 -14.03
N SER A 89 15.54 -5.72 -12.79
CA SER A 89 14.32 -5.78 -11.98
C SER A 89 13.19 -4.89 -12.48
N THR A 90 13.44 -4.01 -13.45
CA THR A 90 12.39 -3.20 -14.10
C THR A 90 12.03 -3.76 -15.48
N MET A 91 12.57 -4.92 -15.85
CA MET A 91 12.51 -5.49 -17.20
C MET A 91 12.00 -6.94 -17.18
N PRO A 92 10.78 -7.18 -16.68
CA PRO A 92 10.21 -8.52 -16.52
C PRO A 92 10.00 -9.24 -17.85
N LEU A 93 9.52 -8.55 -18.88
CA LEU A 93 9.25 -9.14 -20.19
C LEU A 93 10.55 -9.47 -20.89
N MET A 94 11.58 -8.62 -20.75
CA MET A 94 12.92 -8.98 -21.19
C MET A 94 13.34 -10.28 -20.50
N SER A 95 13.25 -10.34 -19.18
CA SER A 95 13.73 -11.48 -18.39
C SER A 95 13.00 -12.78 -18.77
N LEU A 96 11.66 -12.74 -18.84
CA LEU A 96 10.84 -13.86 -19.30
C LEU A 96 11.15 -14.27 -20.73
N ALA A 97 11.35 -13.30 -21.63
CA ALA A 97 11.68 -13.60 -23.03
C ALA A 97 13.07 -14.19 -23.19
N ALA A 98 14.04 -13.70 -22.43
CA ALA A 98 15.38 -14.26 -22.36
C ALA A 98 15.33 -15.69 -21.81
N THR A 99 14.61 -15.94 -20.72
CA THR A 99 14.42 -17.29 -20.17
C THR A 99 13.75 -18.22 -21.19
N ALA A 100 12.71 -17.77 -21.89
CA ALA A 100 12.04 -18.58 -22.91
C ALA A 100 12.93 -18.93 -24.12
N ILE A 101 13.98 -18.14 -24.39
CA ILE A 101 14.93 -18.38 -25.49
C ILE A 101 16.14 -19.19 -25.03
N ASP A 102 16.70 -18.84 -23.88
CA ASP A 102 17.94 -19.41 -23.37
C ASP A 102 17.71 -20.67 -22.52
N GLN A 103 16.47 -20.91 -22.05
CA GLN A 103 16.04 -21.87 -21.03
C GLN A 103 17.12 -22.91 -20.69
N PRO A 104 17.88 -22.72 -19.59
CA PRO A 104 19.05 -23.56 -19.31
C PRO A 104 18.69 -25.00 -18.97
N GLN A 105 17.45 -25.24 -18.52
CA GLN A 105 16.95 -26.58 -18.19
C GLN A 105 16.33 -27.26 -19.42
N HIS A 106 16.51 -28.58 -19.51
CA HIS A 106 15.79 -29.36 -20.51
C HIS A 106 14.29 -29.26 -20.27
N ARG A 107 13.53 -29.06 -21.35
CA ARG A 107 12.08 -28.91 -21.33
C ARG A 107 11.37 -30.00 -20.54
N ASP A 108 11.80 -31.25 -20.68
CA ASP A 108 11.19 -32.38 -19.95
C ASP A 108 11.40 -32.24 -18.44
N LEU A 109 12.55 -31.74 -17.98
CA LEU A 109 12.81 -31.53 -16.56
C LEU A 109 11.90 -30.44 -15.95
N VAL A 110 11.65 -29.36 -16.70
CA VAL A 110 10.71 -28.30 -16.29
C VAL A 110 9.30 -28.89 -16.11
N ILE A 111 8.87 -29.70 -17.09
CA ILE A 111 7.57 -30.37 -17.05
C ILE A 111 7.46 -31.33 -15.87
N GLU A 112 8.49 -32.15 -15.62
CA GLU A 112 8.51 -33.05 -14.45
C GLU A 112 8.48 -32.27 -13.14
N THR A 113 9.21 -31.15 -13.04
CA THR A 113 9.22 -30.29 -11.85
C THR A 113 7.83 -29.72 -11.59
N MET A 114 7.15 -29.20 -12.62
CA MET A 114 5.76 -28.73 -12.47
C MET A 114 4.82 -29.86 -12.05
N LEU A 115 4.97 -31.07 -12.62
CA LEU A 115 4.12 -32.21 -12.27
C LEU A 115 4.28 -32.65 -10.80
N GLN A 116 5.45 -32.47 -10.20
CA GLN A 116 5.69 -32.79 -8.78
C GLN A 116 4.86 -31.93 -7.83
N TYR A 117 4.45 -30.73 -8.23
CA TYR A 117 3.63 -29.83 -7.41
C TYR A 117 2.13 -30.06 -7.56
N VAL A 118 1.67 -30.77 -8.59
CA VAL A 118 0.25 -31.05 -8.80
C VAL A 118 -0.40 -31.79 -7.62
N PRO A 119 0.20 -32.84 -7.05
CA PRO A 119 -0.34 -33.52 -5.86
C PRO A 119 -0.56 -32.60 -4.65
N THR A 120 0.21 -31.51 -4.53
CA THR A 120 0.13 -30.55 -3.42
C THR A 120 -0.51 -29.23 -3.82
N ASP A 121 -1.16 -29.18 -4.99
CA ASP A 121 -1.73 -27.95 -5.53
C ASP A 121 -2.92 -27.49 -4.67
N PRO A 122 -3.01 -26.21 -4.27
CA PRO A 122 -4.12 -25.67 -3.48
C PRO A 122 -5.51 -25.88 -4.12
N VAL A 123 -5.57 -26.00 -5.44
CA VAL A 123 -6.84 -26.30 -6.14
C VAL A 123 -7.36 -27.70 -5.78
N ILE A 124 -6.47 -28.64 -5.44
CA ILE A 124 -6.78 -30.03 -5.12
C ILE A 124 -6.78 -30.27 -3.60
N CYS A 125 -5.75 -29.79 -2.90
CA CYS A 125 -5.58 -30.00 -1.47
C CYS A 125 -6.37 -28.97 -0.67
N ARG A 126 -7.51 -29.37 -0.13
CA ARG A 126 -8.46 -28.52 0.60
C ARG A 126 -8.73 -29.15 1.96
N LEU A 127 -8.05 -28.65 2.98
CA LEU A 127 -8.05 -29.27 4.31
C LEU A 127 -9.21 -28.80 5.20
N GLU A 128 -9.63 -27.55 5.05
CA GLU A 128 -10.52 -26.91 6.02
C GLU A 128 -12.02 -27.16 5.75
N PRO A 129 -12.78 -27.70 6.72
CA PRO A 129 -14.23 -27.89 6.59
C PRO A 129 -15.02 -26.60 6.87
N GLY A 130 -16.31 -26.58 6.49
CA GLY A 130 -17.24 -25.51 6.86
C GLY A 130 -17.39 -24.42 5.79
N LEU A 131 -17.59 -23.17 6.20
CA LEU A 131 -17.88 -22.04 5.29
C LEU A 131 -16.77 -21.78 4.26
N ILE A 132 -15.52 -22.08 4.61
CA ILE A 132 -14.39 -21.97 3.69
C ILE A 132 -14.43 -23.05 2.59
N ALA A 133 -14.92 -24.26 2.90
CA ALA A 133 -15.05 -25.33 1.93
C ALA A 133 -16.03 -24.96 0.81
N ASP A 134 -17.14 -24.28 1.15
CA ASP A 134 -18.11 -23.78 0.17
C ASP A 134 -17.50 -22.68 -0.72
N LYS A 135 -16.71 -21.77 -0.14
CA LYS A 135 -15.99 -20.73 -0.88
C LYS A 135 -14.92 -21.32 -1.81
N GLN A 136 -14.10 -22.25 -1.31
CA GLN A 136 -13.13 -23.01 -2.10
C GLN A 136 -13.82 -23.76 -3.25
N ALA A 137 -14.95 -24.41 -2.98
CA ALA A 137 -15.71 -25.08 -4.02
C ALA A 137 -16.20 -24.10 -5.09
N ALA A 138 -16.73 -22.94 -4.70
CA ALA A 138 -17.23 -21.94 -5.64
C ALA A 138 -16.14 -21.40 -6.57
N VAL A 139 -14.96 -21.10 -6.03
CA VAL A 139 -13.86 -20.46 -6.78
C VAL A 139 -12.98 -21.48 -7.52
N LEU A 140 -12.69 -22.63 -6.91
CA LEU A 140 -11.68 -23.57 -7.42
C LEU A 140 -12.27 -24.74 -8.23
N ASN A 141 -13.55 -25.09 -8.05
CA ASN A 141 -14.18 -26.13 -8.89
C ASN A 141 -14.27 -25.77 -10.38
N PRO A 142 -14.53 -24.52 -10.79
CA PRO A 142 -14.46 -24.13 -12.20
C PRO A 142 -13.10 -24.48 -12.83
N VAL A 143 -12.00 -24.33 -12.08
CA VAL A 143 -10.65 -24.68 -12.53
C VAL A 143 -10.51 -26.20 -12.73
N LEU A 144 -10.99 -27.01 -11.78
CA LEU A 144 -10.99 -28.47 -11.93
C LEU A 144 -11.86 -28.95 -13.11
N GLN A 145 -13.01 -28.33 -13.31
CA GLN A 145 -13.89 -28.62 -14.45
C GLN A 145 -13.20 -28.28 -15.77
N TRP A 146 -12.50 -27.15 -15.82
CA TRP A 146 -11.70 -26.76 -16.97
C TRP A 146 -10.57 -27.77 -17.25
N VAL A 147 -9.82 -28.18 -16.22
CA VAL A 147 -8.75 -29.21 -16.35
C VAL A 147 -9.33 -30.50 -16.92
N LYS A 148 -10.50 -30.95 -16.42
CA LYS A 148 -11.16 -32.14 -16.95
C LYS A 148 -11.58 -31.98 -18.40
N LYS A 149 -12.07 -30.80 -18.79
CA LYS A 149 -12.55 -30.52 -20.15
C LYS A 149 -11.42 -30.38 -21.17
N GLU A 150 -10.43 -29.54 -20.89
CA GLU A 150 -9.37 -29.19 -21.85
C GLU A 150 -8.14 -30.10 -21.76
N ILE A 151 -7.74 -30.50 -20.54
CA ILE A 151 -6.58 -31.37 -20.32
C ILE A 151 -6.99 -32.85 -20.33
N GLY A 152 -8.26 -33.16 -20.06
CA GLY A 152 -8.78 -34.52 -19.97
C GLY A 152 -8.39 -35.24 -18.67
N ALA A 153 -7.71 -34.54 -17.76
CA ALA A 153 -7.28 -35.06 -16.47
C ALA A 153 -8.42 -34.92 -15.45
N THR A 154 -8.82 -36.03 -14.83
CA THR A 154 -9.78 -36.00 -13.72
C THR A 154 -9.00 -36.06 -12.43
N LEU A 155 -9.05 -34.98 -11.67
CA LEU A 155 -8.35 -34.80 -10.40
C LEU A 155 -9.39 -34.77 -9.28
N GLU A 156 -9.14 -35.55 -8.24
CA GLU A 156 -9.99 -35.63 -7.06
C GLU A 156 -9.40 -34.75 -5.97
N THR A 157 -10.23 -33.97 -5.29
CA THR A 157 -9.81 -33.15 -4.15
C THR A 157 -9.36 -34.03 -2.99
N SER A 158 -8.36 -33.58 -2.25
CA SER A 158 -7.82 -34.27 -1.07
C SER A 158 -7.94 -33.37 0.15
N ASP A 159 -8.32 -33.95 1.29
CA ASP A 159 -8.33 -33.34 2.61
C ASP A 159 -7.08 -33.74 3.43
N SER A 160 -6.02 -34.24 2.78
CA SER A 160 -4.80 -34.69 3.42
C SER A 160 -3.68 -33.65 3.36
N ILE A 161 -3.02 -33.43 4.50
CA ILE A 161 -1.79 -32.62 4.59
C ILE A 161 -0.61 -33.20 3.79
N PHE A 162 -0.68 -34.48 3.41
CA PHE A 162 0.37 -35.15 2.63
C PHE A 162 0.15 -35.03 1.12
N GLY A 163 -0.90 -34.32 0.69
CA GLY A 163 -1.26 -34.14 -0.71
C GLY A 163 -2.27 -35.16 -1.23
N ALA A 164 -2.70 -34.96 -2.47
CA ALA A 164 -3.57 -35.86 -3.21
C ALA A 164 -2.77 -36.97 -3.91
N GLN A 165 -3.39 -38.14 -4.08
CA GLN A 165 -2.82 -39.15 -4.98
C GLN A 165 -3.03 -38.70 -6.43
N LEU A 166 -1.96 -38.68 -7.22
CA LEU A 166 -2.03 -38.41 -8.65
C LEU A 166 -1.75 -39.71 -9.42
N PRO A 167 -2.79 -40.44 -9.87
CA PRO A 167 -2.60 -41.64 -10.67
C PRO A 167 -1.78 -41.36 -11.93
N GLU A 168 -0.88 -42.28 -12.28
CA GLU A 168 0.06 -42.08 -13.38
C GLU A 168 -0.63 -41.77 -14.72
N ASN A 169 -1.83 -42.33 -14.95
CA ASN A 169 -2.65 -41.99 -16.12
C ASN A 169 -3.03 -40.50 -16.16
N GLN A 170 -3.43 -39.90 -15.03
CA GLN A 170 -3.77 -38.48 -14.98
C GLN A 170 -2.52 -37.60 -15.10
N ALA A 171 -1.42 -37.96 -14.42
CA ALA A 171 -0.12 -37.30 -14.58
C ALA A 171 0.32 -37.27 -16.05
N ASN A 172 0.18 -38.40 -16.76
CA ASN A 172 0.51 -38.51 -18.18
C ASN A 172 -0.33 -37.60 -19.08
N LYS A 173 -1.60 -37.33 -18.74
CA LYS A 173 -2.44 -36.39 -19.49
C LYS A 173 -1.97 -34.94 -19.31
N ILE A 174 -1.66 -34.54 -18.08
CA ILE A 174 -1.12 -33.21 -17.77
C ILE A 174 0.26 -33.05 -18.44
N ARG A 175 1.13 -34.06 -18.35
CA ARG A 175 2.42 -34.12 -19.04
C ARG A 175 2.28 -33.88 -20.54
N LYS A 176 1.40 -34.63 -21.20
CA LYS A 176 1.13 -34.48 -22.64
C LYS A 176 0.60 -33.09 -23.00
N TYR A 177 -0.17 -32.47 -22.12
CA TYR A 177 -0.67 -31.12 -22.32
C TYR A 177 0.46 -30.09 -22.22
N LEU A 178 1.27 -30.14 -21.17
CA LEU A 178 2.46 -29.29 -21.01
C LEU A 178 3.45 -29.46 -22.18
N GLN A 179 3.63 -30.69 -22.67
CA GLN A 179 4.49 -30.97 -23.82
C GLN A 179 4.02 -30.28 -25.12
N LYS A 180 2.72 -30.04 -25.29
CA LYS A 180 2.15 -29.33 -26.46
C LYS A 180 2.31 -27.82 -26.41
N MET A 181 2.49 -27.23 -25.23
CA MET A 181 2.62 -25.78 -25.07
C MET A 181 3.88 -25.29 -25.78
N ASP A 182 3.86 -24.11 -26.38
CA ASP A 182 5.10 -23.59 -26.93
C ASP A 182 6.08 -23.18 -25.80
N LYS A 183 7.30 -22.77 -26.15
CA LYS A 183 8.30 -22.37 -25.16
C LYS A 183 7.92 -21.10 -24.39
N TRP A 184 7.15 -20.20 -24.99
CA TRP A 184 6.69 -18.96 -24.36
C TRP A 184 5.60 -19.26 -23.33
N GLU A 185 4.62 -20.07 -23.74
CA GLU A 185 3.54 -20.53 -22.88
C GLU A 185 4.08 -21.34 -21.69
N LEU A 186 5.03 -22.26 -21.94
CA LEU A 186 5.61 -23.08 -20.87
C LEU A 186 6.39 -22.23 -19.86
N THR A 187 7.22 -21.28 -20.33
CA THR A 187 7.99 -20.38 -19.45
C THR A 187 7.06 -19.50 -18.63
N ALA A 188 5.99 -18.97 -19.24
CA ALA A 188 4.99 -18.20 -18.52
C ALA A 188 4.26 -19.05 -17.46
N ALA A 189 3.88 -20.28 -17.80
CA ALA A 189 3.19 -21.19 -16.89
C ALA A 189 4.07 -21.62 -15.71
N GLU A 190 5.34 -21.95 -15.96
CA GLU A 190 6.33 -22.26 -14.91
C GLU A 190 6.44 -21.11 -13.93
N GLN A 191 6.63 -19.90 -14.45
CA GLN A 191 6.84 -18.72 -13.62
C GLN A 191 5.59 -18.32 -12.83
N LEU A 192 4.41 -18.42 -13.44
CA LEU A 192 3.14 -18.20 -12.77
C LEU A 192 2.88 -19.26 -11.70
N ALA A 193 3.21 -20.53 -11.95
CA ALA A 193 3.03 -21.60 -10.99
C ALA A 193 3.88 -21.38 -9.73
N ALA A 194 5.10 -20.89 -9.88
CA ALA A 194 5.96 -20.53 -8.76
C ALA A 194 5.37 -19.40 -7.90
N SER A 195 4.73 -18.41 -8.51
CA SER A 195 4.15 -17.26 -7.80
C SER A 195 2.77 -17.53 -7.21
N CYS A 196 1.89 -18.21 -7.95
CA CYS A 196 0.58 -18.62 -7.45
C CYS A 196 0.66 -19.82 -6.49
N LYS A 197 1.84 -20.45 -6.37
CA LYS A 197 2.02 -21.73 -5.67
C LYS A 197 1.04 -22.82 -6.16
N SER A 198 0.56 -22.68 -7.39
CA SER A 198 -0.44 -23.57 -8.02
C SER A 198 -0.16 -23.68 -9.51
N VAL A 199 0.04 -24.91 -9.96
CA VAL A 199 0.23 -25.24 -11.37
C VAL A 199 -1.10 -25.16 -12.11
N LEU A 200 -2.19 -25.58 -11.48
CA LEU A 200 -3.51 -25.61 -12.13
C LEU A 200 -4.05 -24.19 -12.38
N LEU A 201 -3.90 -23.28 -11.41
CA LEU A 201 -4.28 -21.87 -11.59
C LEU A 201 -3.41 -21.20 -12.66
N ALA A 202 -2.09 -21.45 -12.66
CA ALA A 202 -1.19 -20.93 -13.67
C ALA A 202 -1.58 -21.37 -15.09
N LEU A 203 -1.92 -22.65 -15.28
CA LEU A 203 -2.36 -23.18 -16.57
C LEU A 203 -3.69 -22.60 -17.03
N ALA A 204 -4.66 -22.46 -16.11
CA ALA A 204 -5.95 -21.85 -16.42
C ALA A 204 -5.80 -20.37 -16.82
N PHE A 205 -4.92 -19.63 -16.14
CA PHE A 205 -4.64 -18.23 -16.42
C PHE A 205 -3.91 -18.04 -17.77
N VAL A 206 -2.87 -18.83 -18.06
CA VAL A 206 -2.15 -18.78 -19.36
C VAL A 206 -3.10 -19.06 -20.53
N LYS A 207 -4.10 -19.91 -20.33
CA LYS A 207 -5.12 -20.24 -21.33
C LYS A 207 -6.36 -19.33 -21.28
N GLN A 208 -6.25 -18.20 -20.57
CA GLN A 208 -7.24 -17.13 -20.48
C GLN A 208 -8.62 -17.60 -20.02
N GLN A 209 -8.65 -18.62 -19.16
CA GLN A 209 -9.89 -19.13 -18.56
C GLN A 209 -10.25 -18.42 -17.27
N LEU A 210 -9.23 -17.86 -16.62
CA LEU A 210 -9.37 -16.99 -15.47
C LEU A 210 -8.94 -15.59 -15.90
N GLY A 211 -9.74 -14.60 -15.53
CA GLY A 211 -9.29 -13.22 -15.49
C GLY A 211 -8.23 -13.02 -14.41
N LEU A 212 -7.54 -11.88 -14.45
CA LEU A 212 -6.56 -11.54 -13.42
C LEU A 212 -7.16 -11.56 -12.02
N HIS A 213 -8.29 -10.85 -11.85
CA HIS A 213 -8.92 -10.71 -10.54
C HIS A 213 -9.31 -12.06 -9.96
N GLU A 214 -9.92 -12.92 -10.79
CA GLU A 214 -10.31 -14.28 -10.42
C GLU A 214 -9.09 -15.13 -10.04
N ALA A 215 -7.97 -15.02 -10.77
CA ALA A 215 -6.74 -15.74 -10.46
C ALA A 215 -6.09 -15.24 -9.14
N MET A 216 -6.13 -13.94 -8.88
CA MET A 216 -5.63 -13.35 -7.63
C MET A 216 -6.47 -13.80 -6.43
N GLU A 217 -7.80 -13.71 -6.55
CA GLU A 217 -8.75 -14.16 -5.54
C GLU A 217 -8.58 -15.66 -5.27
N ALA A 218 -8.47 -16.49 -6.31
CA ALA A 218 -8.27 -17.93 -6.17
C ALA A 218 -6.95 -18.29 -5.48
N THR A 219 -5.87 -17.54 -5.74
CA THR A 219 -4.55 -17.78 -5.14
C THR A 219 -4.55 -17.47 -3.64
N ARG A 220 -5.30 -16.44 -3.22
CA ARG A 220 -5.30 -15.91 -1.85
C ARG A 220 -6.50 -16.33 -1.02
N LEU A 221 -7.40 -17.14 -1.57
CA LEU A 221 -8.70 -17.44 -1.00
C LEU A 221 -8.66 -17.85 0.49
N GLU A 222 -7.74 -18.74 0.86
CA GLU A 222 -7.61 -19.21 2.25
C GLU A 222 -7.00 -18.14 3.15
N GLU A 223 -5.95 -17.46 2.67
CA GLU A 223 -5.30 -16.35 3.40
C GLU A 223 -6.34 -15.26 3.70
N ASP A 224 -7.13 -14.85 2.70
CA ASP A 224 -8.16 -13.83 2.84
C ASP A 224 -9.30 -14.29 3.78
N HIS A 225 -9.65 -15.57 3.78
CA HIS A 225 -10.62 -16.13 4.73
C HIS A 225 -10.10 -16.11 6.18
N GLN A 226 -8.85 -16.53 6.39
CA GLN A 226 -8.20 -16.54 7.70
C GLN A 226 -8.07 -15.12 8.25
N ILE A 227 -7.72 -14.16 7.39
CA ILE A 227 -7.66 -12.74 7.73
C ILE A 227 -9.04 -12.23 8.14
N ALA A 228 -10.11 -12.58 7.41
CA ALA A 228 -11.46 -12.16 7.73
C ALA A 228 -11.97 -12.77 9.05
N GLN A 229 -11.60 -14.02 9.37
CA GLN A 229 -12.10 -14.73 10.54
C GLN A 229 -11.31 -14.43 11.82
N TRP A 230 -9.99 -14.33 11.72
CA TRP A 230 -9.10 -14.24 12.88
C TRP A 230 -8.32 -12.92 12.97
N GLY A 231 -8.55 -12.01 12.01
CA GLY A 231 -7.72 -10.84 11.83
C GLY A 231 -6.39 -11.21 11.20
N LEU A 232 -5.71 -10.19 10.67
CA LEU A 232 -4.36 -10.36 10.12
C LEU A 232 -3.38 -10.69 11.26
N VAL A 233 -2.62 -11.79 11.14
CA VAL A 233 -1.45 -12.05 11.99
C VAL A 233 -0.25 -11.34 11.37
N GLU A 234 0.33 -10.41 12.13
CA GLU A 234 1.42 -9.53 11.70
C GLU A 234 2.66 -10.33 11.25
N GLY A 235 3.16 -10.09 10.04
CA GLY A 235 4.30 -10.86 9.53
C GLY A 235 4.88 -10.48 8.16
N GLY A 236 4.30 -9.51 7.44
CA GLY A 236 4.88 -9.00 6.20
C GLY A 236 4.45 -7.58 5.84
N HIS A 237 3.19 -7.22 6.12
CA HIS A 237 2.61 -5.91 5.79
C HIS A 237 2.74 -4.87 6.92
N ASP A 238 3.09 -5.31 8.13
CA ASP A 238 3.46 -4.43 9.24
C ASP A 238 4.90 -3.97 9.17
N ILE A 239 5.76 -4.51 8.30
CA ILE A 239 7.14 -4.04 8.22
C ILE A 239 7.15 -2.57 7.80
N ASP A 240 6.30 -2.13 6.88
CA ASP A 240 6.31 -0.74 6.39
C ASP A 240 5.60 0.26 7.34
N LEU A 241 4.54 -0.17 8.04
CA LEU A 241 3.89 0.64 9.09
C LEU A 241 4.68 0.65 10.40
N SER A 242 5.30 -0.48 10.75
CA SER A 242 6.30 -0.59 11.82
C SER A 242 7.50 0.26 11.46
N ASP A 243 8.00 0.25 10.22
CA ASP A 243 9.11 1.10 9.76
C ASP A 243 8.78 2.59 9.94
N ILE A 244 7.53 3.03 9.68
CA ILE A 244 7.11 4.42 9.94
C ILE A 244 7.04 4.72 11.45
N LYS A 245 6.53 3.77 12.26
CA LYS A 245 6.50 3.93 13.72
C LYS A 245 7.92 3.95 14.30
N GLU A 246 8.74 2.97 13.96
CA GLU A 246 10.16 2.85 14.29
C GLU A 246 10.93 4.08 13.83
N PHE A 247 10.71 4.58 12.62
CA PHE A 247 11.31 5.83 12.15
C PHE A 247 10.92 7.02 13.02
N CYS A 248 9.63 7.16 13.37
CA CYS A 248 9.18 8.22 14.28
C CYS A 248 9.79 8.10 15.69
N MET A 249 10.07 6.88 16.14
CA MET A 249 10.66 6.58 17.45
C MET A 249 12.20 6.74 17.45
N ALA A 250 12.86 6.46 16.33
CA ALA A 250 14.31 6.52 16.17
C ALA A 250 14.81 7.92 15.77
N ALA A 251 14.00 8.69 15.06
CA ALA A 251 14.33 10.08 14.72
C ALA A 251 14.21 10.99 15.95
N PRO A 252 14.99 12.09 16.01
CA PRO A 252 14.83 13.08 17.07
C PRO A 252 13.39 13.60 17.15
N ARG A 253 12.89 13.81 18.38
CA ARG A 253 11.52 14.27 18.61
C ARG A 253 11.28 15.59 17.88
N GLY A 254 10.18 15.68 17.14
CA GLY A 254 9.85 16.86 16.37
C GLY A 254 8.46 16.82 15.76
N ALA A 255 8.11 17.91 15.06
CA ALA A 255 6.88 17.98 14.29
C ALA A 255 6.98 17.07 13.06
N TYR A 256 5.93 16.29 12.77
CA TYR A 256 5.93 15.40 11.62
C TYR A 256 4.72 15.55 10.70
N THR A 257 4.89 15.18 9.44
CA THR A 257 3.80 14.94 8.48
C THR A 257 3.98 13.58 7.85
N THR A 258 2.83 12.96 7.55
CA THR A 258 2.76 11.79 6.66
C THR A 258 1.88 12.17 5.49
N LEU A 259 2.32 11.87 4.27
CA LEU A 259 1.64 12.19 3.01
C LEU A 259 1.77 11.04 2.01
N GLN A 260 0.80 10.95 1.11
CA GLN A 260 0.82 9.99 0.02
C GLN A 260 1.56 10.56 -1.18
N ILE A 261 2.38 9.72 -1.80
CA ILE A 261 3.11 9.99 -3.03
C ILE A 261 2.59 9.01 -4.09
N ALA A 262 2.04 9.54 -5.18
CA ALA A 262 1.61 8.78 -6.34
C ALA A 262 2.62 8.94 -7.47
N ASN A 263 2.79 7.92 -8.32
CA ASN A 263 3.66 7.97 -9.49
C ASN A 263 5.05 8.52 -9.16
N ASP A 264 5.60 8.07 -8.02
CA ASP A 264 6.92 8.37 -7.45
C ASP A 264 7.22 9.81 -7.03
N TYR A 265 6.59 10.83 -7.63
CA TYR A 265 6.88 12.23 -7.33
C TYR A 265 5.65 13.12 -7.18
N PHE A 266 4.43 12.59 -7.33
CA PHE A 266 3.21 13.37 -7.15
C PHE A 266 2.72 13.28 -5.71
N ALA A 267 3.07 14.28 -4.90
CA ALA A 267 2.56 14.40 -3.55
C ALA A 267 1.09 14.85 -3.56
N VAL A 268 0.25 14.11 -2.83
CA VAL A 268 -1.14 14.51 -2.60
C VAL A 268 -1.18 15.64 -1.58
N ASP A 269 -1.84 16.74 -1.90
CA ASP A 269 -2.07 17.90 -1.02
C ASP A 269 -0.80 18.47 -0.35
N PHE A 270 0.32 18.47 -1.08
CA PHE A 270 1.63 18.83 -0.52
C PHE A 270 1.66 20.17 0.21
N SER A 271 1.05 21.21 -0.35
CA SER A 271 0.98 22.54 0.30
C SER A 271 0.24 22.48 1.65
N LEU A 272 -0.82 21.68 1.77
CA LEU A 272 -1.54 21.49 3.03
C LEU A 272 -0.67 20.75 4.06
N HIS A 273 0.19 19.84 3.60
CA HIS A 273 1.16 19.15 4.47
C HIS A 273 2.24 20.10 5.01
N ILE A 274 2.71 21.05 4.20
CA ILE A 274 3.64 22.11 4.64
C ILE A 274 2.97 23.07 5.62
N GLU A 275 1.75 23.54 5.32
CA GLU A 275 0.95 24.36 6.25
C GLU A 275 0.76 23.66 7.60
N ARG A 276 0.45 22.35 7.58
CA ARG A 276 0.31 21.54 8.80
C ARG A 276 1.61 21.43 9.57
N LEU A 277 2.73 21.27 8.88
CA LEU A 277 4.04 21.13 9.50
C LEU A 277 4.43 22.41 10.24
N ILE A 278 4.17 23.58 9.66
CA ILE A 278 4.36 24.89 10.33
C ILE A 278 3.55 24.98 11.62
N LYS A 279 2.25 24.64 11.56
CA LYS A 279 1.38 24.65 12.74
C LYS A 279 1.86 23.69 13.81
N SER A 280 2.34 22.51 13.39
CA SER A 280 2.87 21.51 14.31
C SER A 280 4.18 21.97 14.95
N ILE A 281 5.08 22.59 14.19
CA ILE A 281 6.30 23.23 14.73
C ILE A 281 5.93 24.30 15.75
N ALA A 282 4.92 25.12 15.48
CA ALA A 282 4.49 26.20 16.39
C ALA A 282 3.92 25.64 17.70
N ALA A 283 3.07 24.62 17.60
CA ALA A 283 2.46 23.97 18.76
C ALA A 283 3.51 23.24 19.62
N VAL A 284 4.41 22.49 18.97
CA VAL A 284 5.52 21.80 19.66
C VAL A 284 6.45 22.83 20.30
N HIS A 285 6.75 23.95 19.63
CA HIS A 285 7.54 25.05 20.19
C HIS A 285 6.92 25.67 21.45
N ALA A 286 5.62 26.00 21.40
CA ALA A 286 4.90 26.63 22.51
C ALA A 286 4.84 25.71 23.74
N THR A 287 4.86 24.40 23.52
CA THR A 287 4.77 23.39 24.59
C THR A 287 6.14 23.00 25.13
N LEU A 288 7.17 22.93 24.27
CA LEU A 288 8.56 22.60 24.61
C LEU A 288 9.39 23.89 24.63
N ASN A 289 9.36 24.60 25.76
CA ASN A 289 10.17 25.80 26.01
C ASN A 289 11.60 25.64 25.44
N SER A 290 11.92 26.44 24.40
CA SER A 290 13.26 26.80 23.89
C SER A 290 13.83 26.19 22.60
N CYS A 291 13.28 25.13 21.97
CA CYS A 291 14.03 24.47 20.87
C CYS A 291 13.80 25.02 19.44
N TYR A 292 12.63 25.59 19.12
CA TYR A 292 12.31 26.14 17.79
C TYR A 292 12.35 27.67 17.73
N ALA A 293 12.69 28.36 18.82
CA ALA A 293 12.70 29.82 18.91
C ALA A 293 13.55 30.47 17.80
N ASN A 294 14.64 29.79 17.44
CA ASN A 294 15.58 30.28 16.43
C ASN A 294 15.03 30.15 14.99
N TYR A 295 14.22 29.13 14.70
CA TYR A 295 13.53 28.99 13.40
C TYR A 295 12.56 30.15 13.17
N TYR A 296 11.72 30.45 14.16
CA TYR A 296 10.81 31.60 14.12
C TYR A 296 11.55 32.94 14.06
N THR A 297 12.68 33.06 14.77
CA THR A 297 13.54 34.25 14.70
C THR A 297 14.16 34.44 13.32
N ALA A 298 14.59 33.37 12.64
CA ALA A 298 15.12 33.43 11.28
C ALA A 298 14.05 33.82 10.26
N LEU A 299 12.83 33.27 10.38
CA LEU A 299 11.68 33.64 9.58
C LEU A 299 11.30 35.13 9.72
N ALA A 300 11.31 35.64 10.95
CA ALA A 300 11.02 37.05 11.25
C ALA A 300 12.07 38.04 10.71
N ARG A 301 13.29 37.58 10.41
CA ARG A 301 14.36 38.41 9.81
C ARG A 301 14.26 38.51 8.29
N GLY A 302 13.59 37.56 7.62
CA GLY A 302 13.31 37.64 6.18
C GLY A 302 12.12 38.57 5.94
N GLN A 303 12.34 39.75 5.38
CA GLN A 303 11.33 40.82 5.24
C GLN A 303 10.20 40.55 4.21
N ASP A 304 9.92 39.29 3.84
CA ASP A 304 8.88 38.92 2.86
C ASP A 304 8.37 37.46 3.01
N SER A 305 8.42 36.88 4.21
CA SER A 305 8.30 35.42 4.36
C SER A 305 6.84 34.91 4.35
N GLN A 306 6.43 34.33 3.22
CA GLN A 306 5.47 33.20 3.26
C GLN A 306 6.19 32.02 3.93
N GLU A 307 5.99 31.83 5.25
CA GLU A 307 6.64 30.77 6.05
C GLU A 307 6.60 29.38 5.39
N ALA A 308 5.50 29.11 4.67
CA ALA A 308 5.28 27.91 3.86
C ALA A 308 6.35 27.71 2.77
N LEU A 309 6.73 28.76 2.04
CA LEU A 309 7.74 28.66 0.98
C LEU A 309 9.12 28.32 1.54
N VAL A 310 9.49 28.90 2.68
CA VAL A 310 10.78 28.65 3.33
C VAL A 310 10.86 27.20 3.80
N LEU A 311 9.82 26.71 4.50
CA LEU A 311 9.81 25.32 4.96
C LEU A 311 9.73 24.33 3.79
N GLN A 312 8.96 24.66 2.75
CA GLN A 312 8.89 23.86 1.53
C GLN A 312 10.26 23.71 0.88
N ALA A 313 11.00 24.82 0.70
CA ALA A 313 12.34 24.82 0.12
C ALA A 313 13.34 24.01 0.97
N ALA A 314 13.19 24.01 2.29
CA ALA A 314 14.04 23.24 3.19
C ALA A 314 13.73 21.72 3.11
N VAL A 315 12.45 21.35 3.04
CA VAL A 315 12.01 19.94 3.04
C VAL A 315 12.25 19.24 1.70
N LEU A 316 12.11 19.96 0.60
CA LEU A 316 12.08 19.37 -0.74
C LEU A 316 13.34 18.56 -1.10
N PRO A 317 14.59 19.02 -0.85
CA PRO A 317 15.78 18.26 -1.18
C PRO A 317 15.85 16.91 -0.46
N SER A 318 15.56 16.87 0.85
CA SER A 318 15.55 15.64 1.64
C SER A 318 14.45 14.68 1.17
N LEU A 319 13.27 15.22 0.82
CA LEU A 319 12.17 14.43 0.30
C LEU A 319 12.50 13.80 -1.07
N LEU A 320 13.01 14.58 -2.02
CA LEU A 320 13.42 14.08 -3.33
C LEU A 320 14.55 13.05 -3.23
N LEU A 321 15.51 13.25 -2.33
CA LEU A 321 16.58 12.28 -2.08
C LEU A 321 16.04 10.96 -1.51
N ALA A 322 15.12 11.03 -0.54
CA ALA A 322 14.48 9.86 0.04
C ALA A 322 13.64 9.11 -1.00
N LEU A 323 12.88 9.82 -1.84
CA LEU A 323 12.12 9.24 -2.96
C LEU A 323 13.03 8.54 -3.97
N THR A 324 14.12 9.19 -4.39
CA THR A 324 15.12 8.60 -5.32
C THR A 324 15.79 7.36 -4.70
N THR A 325 15.95 7.33 -3.38
CA THR A 325 16.52 6.18 -2.66
C THR A 325 15.50 5.04 -2.53
N ALA A 326 14.24 5.38 -2.27
CA ALA A 326 13.14 4.43 -2.18
C ALA A 326 12.77 3.83 -3.54
N GLU A 327 12.87 4.57 -4.65
CA GLU A 327 12.76 4.02 -6.01
C GLU A 327 13.72 2.86 -6.27
N LYS A 328 14.94 2.92 -5.71
CA LYS A 328 15.93 1.84 -5.82
C LYS A 328 15.60 0.63 -4.92
N ARG A 329 14.64 0.76 -4.00
CA ARG A 329 14.27 -0.28 -3.01
C ARG A 329 12.89 -0.88 -3.28
N CYS A 330 11.94 -0.08 -3.75
CA CYS A 330 10.54 -0.41 -3.97
C CYS A 330 10.23 -0.37 -5.47
N GLU A 331 10.59 -1.43 -6.18
CA GLU A 331 10.53 -1.53 -7.65
C GLU A 331 9.11 -1.74 -8.21
N GLN A 332 8.09 -1.87 -7.36
CA GLN A 332 6.77 -2.39 -7.74
C GLN A 332 5.56 -1.58 -7.25
N GLU A 333 5.75 -0.47 -6.53
CA GLU A 333 4.64 0.25 -5.89
C GLU A 333 4.38 1.63 -6.46
N THR A 334 3.20 1.79 -7.08
CA THR A 334 2.73 3.06 -7.67
C THR A 334 2.36 4.12 -6.64
N LEU A 335 2.16 3.70 -5.38
CA LEU A 335 1.78 4.55 -4.26
C LEU A 335 2.77 4.31 -3.11
N LYS A 336 3.35 5.39 -2.61
CA LYS A 336 4.28 5.39 -1.48
C LYS A 336 3.76 6.32 -0.40
N ILE A 337 4.20 6.10 0.82
CA ILE A 337 4.00 7.02 1.93
C ILE A 337 5.34 7.67 2.24
N ALA A 338 5.35 9.00 2.28
CA ALA A 338 6.47 9.75 2.82
C ALA A 338 6.12 10.24 4.24
N THR A 339 7.01 10.01 5.19
CA THR A 339 6.97 10.60 6.53
C THR A 339 8.14 11.56 6.67
N ILE A 340 7.84 12.81 6.99
CA ILE A 340 8.80 13.90 7.17
C ILE A 340 8.74 14.32 8.62
N ILE A 341 9.89 14.35 9.30
CA ILE A 341 10.07 14.84 10.66
C ILE A 341 11.00 16.05 10.62
N VAL A 342 10.57 17.14 11.25
CA VAL A 342 11.34 18.36 11.40
C VAL A 342 11.64 18.55 12.87
N SER A 343 12.91 18.41 13.22
CA SER A 343 13.43 18.53 14.57
C SER A 343 14.45 19.67 14.67
N PRO A 344 14.66 20.24 15.85
CA PRO A 344 15.80 21.13 16.09
C PRO A 344 17.12 20.37 15.89
N SER A 345 18.13 20.98 15.28
CA SER A 345 19.46 20.38 15.21
C SER A 345 20.14 20.39 16.59
N GLU A 346 20.69 19.25 17.00
CA GLU A 346 21.43 19.08 18.27
C GLU A 346 22.89 19.54 18.20
N ASP A 347 23.32 20.17 17.10
CA ASP A 347 24.74 20.47 16.87
C ASP A 347 25.31 21.53 17.82
N GLN A 348 25.88 21.09 18.94
CA GLN A 348 26.49 21.92 19.98
C GLN A 348 27.77 22.65 19.51
N THR A 349 28.23 22.42 18.28
CA THR A 349 29.48 22.97 17.73
C THR A 349 29.30 24.25 16.91
N THR A 350 28.06 24.62 16.57
CA THR A 350 27.76 25.83 15.81
C THR A 350 27.51 27.02 16.74
N PRO A 351 28.07 28.22 16.45
CA PRO A 351 27.84 29.40 17.27
C PRO A 351 26.35 29.74 17.31
N ALA A 352 25.88 30.28 18.44
CA ALA A 352 24.48 30.62 18.75
C ALA A 352 23.76 31.57 17.75
N SER A 353 24.42 31.97 16.67
CA SER A 353 23.89 32.83 15.59
C SER A 353 23.38 32.08 14.36
N SER A 354 23.60 30.78 14.22
CA SER A 354 23.02 29.95 13.15
C SER A 354 22.40 28.68 13.72
N SER A 355 21.09 28.53 13.61
CA SER A 355 20.38 27.32 14.06
C SER A 355 19.84 26.59 12.85
N SER A 356 20.25 25.34 12.66
CA SER A 356 19.74 24.46 11.61
C SER A 356 18.53 23.67 12.13
N LEU A 357 17.54 23.47 11.26
CA LEU A 357 16.54 22.42 11.44
C LEU A 357 17.09 21.13 10.82
N SER A 358 16.87 20.01 11.49
CA SER A 358 17.12 18.68 10.93
C SER A 358 15.84 18.16 10.29
N ILE A 359 15.95 17.72 9.05
CA ILE A 359 14.84 17.19 8.26
C ILE A 359 15.12 15.72 7.98
N HIS A 360 14.34 14.87 8.62
CA HIS A 360 14.41 13.43 8.44
C HIS A 360 13.25 13.01 7.56
N VAL A 361 13.52 12.23 6.52
CA VAL A 361 12.48 11.70 5.63
C VAL A 361 12.63 10.20 5.50
N ALA A 362 11.55 9.48 5.77
CA ALA A 362 11.39 8.08 5.43
C ALA A 362 10.34 7.95 4.33
N VAL A 363 10.59 7.05 3.39
CA VAL A 363 9.63 6.68 2.36
C VAL A 363 9.47 5.18 2.43
N ALA A 364 8.23 4.76 2.56
CA ALA A 364 7.83 3.36 2.59
C ALA A 364 6.77 3.12 1.51
N PRO A 365 6.61 1.87 1.07
CA PRO A 365 5.38 1.34 0.51
C PRO A 365 4.09 1.91 1.12
N ASP A 366 3.05 2.12 0.30
CA ASP A 366 1.73 2.42 0.85
C ASP A 366 1.03 1.09 1.20
N PRO A 367 0.80 0.78 2.49
CA PRO A 367 0.20 -0.47 2.93
C PRO A 367 -1.25 -0.65 2.44
N ARG A 368 -1.89 0.38 1.86
CA ARG A 368 -3.17 0.21 1.16
C ARG A 368 -3.06 -0.61 -0.12
N CYS A 369 -1.86 -0.78 -0.68
CA CYS A 369 -1.58 -1.78 -1.70
C CYS A 369 -1.73 -3.23 -1.15
N LEU A 370 -1.77 -3.39 0.18
CA LEU A 370 -1.73 -4.66 0.88
C LEU A 370 -3.04 -5.03 1.61
N GLN A 371 -3.90 -4.07 1.97
CA GLN A 371 -5.29 -4.34 2.41
C GLN A 371 -6.06 -3.03 2.69
N LEU A 372 -7.28 -2.91 2.16
CA LEU A 372 -8.35 -2.16 2.83
C LEU A 372 -8.96 -3.12 3.84
N GLN A 373 -8.53 -3.06 5.11
CA GLN A 373 -9.30 -3.74 6.15
C GLN A 373 -10.70 -3.14 6.16
N GLU A 374 -11.72 -3.98 6.00
CA GLU A 374 -13.14 -3.68 6.22
C GLU A 374 -13.45 -3.47 7.72
N ASN A 375 -12.48 -3.00 8.51
CA ASN A 375 -12.71 -2.67 9.90
C ASN A 375 -13.55 -1.40 9.92
N THR A 376 -14.77 -1.55 10.40
CA THR A 376 -15.82 -0.53 10.33
C THR A 376 -16.19 0.02 11.70
N PHE A 377 -15.63 -0.48 12.81
CA PHE A 377 -15.98 0.04 14.14
C PHE A 377 -14.83 0.75 14.86
N ALA A 378 -15.17 1.70 15.73
CA ALA A 378 -14.21 2.39 16.58
C ALA A 378 -14.58 2.22 18.07
N THR A 379 -13.57 2.14 18.94
CA THR A 379 -13.77 1.93 20.37
C THR A 379 -13.29 3.11 21.20
N VAL A 380 -14.05 3.52 22.21
CA VAL A 380 -13.69 4.61 23.13
C VAL A 380 -12.91 4.02 24.29
N LEU A 381 -11.61 4.34 24.35
CA LEU A 381 -10.71 3.82 25.39
C LEU A 381 -9.82 4.89 26.02
N GLY A 382 -9.33 5.87 25.25
CA GLY A 382 -8.20 6.71 25.65
C GLY A 382 -8.57 8.10 26.18
N PRO A 383 -7.68 8.73 26.98
CA PRO A 383 -7.81 10.12 27.40
C PRO A 383 -7.38 11.09 26.28
N PRO A 384 -7.63 12.41 26.41
CA PRO A 384 -7.11 13.40 25.46
C PRO A 384 -5.58 13.39 25.38
N ARG A 385 -5.03 13.91 24.26
CA ARG A 385 -3.57 14.02 24.08
C ARG A 385 -2.97 15.08 25.00
N GLU A 386 -1.72 14.86 25.42
CA GLU A 386 -0.95 15.86 26.19
C GLU A 386 -0.59 17.10 25.35
N VAL A 387 -0.22 16.90 24.08
CA VAL A 387 0.11 17.98 23.12
C VAL A 387 -0.89 17.96 21.95
N PRO A 388 -2.08 18.51 22.14
CA PRO A 388 -3.19 18.26 21.23
C PRO A 388 -3.12 19.00 19.88
N ILE A 389 -2.44 20.15 19.81
CA ILE A 389 -2.53 21.06 18.65
C ILE A 389 -1.54 20.67 17.54
N GLY A 390 -0.46 19.96 17.87
CA GLY A 390 0.62 19.62 16.95
C GLY A 390 0.75 18.12 16.68
N LYS A 391 1.09 17.75 15.44
CA LYS A 391 1.48 16.37 15.13
C LYS A 391 2.93 16.14 15.61
N ASP A 392 3.08 15.83 16.89
CA ASP A 392 4.34 15.57 17.59
C ASP A 392 4.76 14.10 17.47
N SER A 393 5.99 13.81 17.04
CA SER A 393 6.49 12.44 16.94
C SER A 393 6.54 11.72 18.30
N GLY A 394 6.63 12.48 19.41
CA GLY A 394 6.51 11.93 20.77
C GLY A 394 5.18 11.23 21.04
N TRP A 395 4.10 11.61 20.34
CA TRP A 395 2.79 10.94 20.43
C TRP A 395 2.85 9.47 20.01
N VAL A 396 3.77 9.10 19.10
CA VAL A 396 3.93 7.71 18.65
C VAL A 396 4.36 6.81 19.81
N ALA A 397 5.25 7.30 20.69
CA ALA A 397 5.64 6.58 21.90
C ALA A 397 4.49 6.51 22.92
N GLN A 398 3.86 7.66 23.18
CA GLN A 398 2.84 7.79 24.22
C GLN A 398 1.63 6.88 23.98
N ARG A 399 1.26 6.68 22.72
CA ARG A 399 0.06 5.92 22.37
C ARG A 399 0.27 4.41 22.28
N GLN A 400 1.50 3.89 22.41
CA GLN A 400 1.76 2.44 22.29
C GLN A 400 0.95 1.62 23.29
N THR A 401 0.82 2.12 24.52
CA THR A 401 0.02 1.47 25.58
C THR A 401 -1.46 1.41 25.21
N LEU A 402 -1.99 2.46 24.59
CA LEU A 402 -3.37 2.47 24.09
C LEU A 402 -3.53 1.56 22.87
N GLU A 403 -2.60 1.59 21.91
CA GLU A 403 -2.62 0.70 20.74
C GLU A 403 -2.65 -0.79 21.16
N ALA A 404 -1.91 -1.16 22.22
CA ALA A 404 -1.93 -2.52 22.76
C ALA A 404 -3.29 -2.92 23.40
N LEU A 405 -4.13 -1.96 23.78
CA LEU A 405 -5.48 -2.20 24.30
C LEU A 405 -6.53 -2.29 23.19
N ARG A 406 -6.15 -2.05 21.93
CA ARG A 406 -7.10 -2.07 20.79
C ARG A 406 -7.74 -3.45 20.67
N PRO A 407 -9.08 -3.56 20.72
CA PRO A 407 -9.78 -4.80 20.44
C PRO A 407 -9.46 -5.30 19.02
N PRO A 408 -9.34 -6.61 18.80
CA PRO A 408 -9.22 -7.18 17.46
C PRO A 408 -10.35 -6.69 16.54
N GLY A 409 -10.01 -6.27 15.32
CA GLY A 409 -10.98 -5.75 14.35
C GLY A 409 -11.40 -4.28 14.54
N ALA A 410 -11.01 -3.61 15.64
CA ALA A 410 -11.31 -2.20 15.80
C ALA A 410 -10.49 -1.36 14.80
N ALA A 411 -11.17 -0.52 14.02
CA ALA A 411 -10.54 0.37 13.05
C ALA A 411 -9.68 1.44 13.74
N GLU A 412 -10.10 1.88 14.92
CA GLU A 412 -9.47 2.95 15.68
C GLU A 412 -9.85 2.94 17.17
N ILE A 413 -8.97 3.51 17.99
CA ILE A 413 -9.29 3.91 19.36
C ILE A 413 -9.60 5.40 19.40
N LEU A 414 -10.78 5.74 19.90
CA LEU A 414 -11.25 7.08 20.15
C LEU A 414 -10.81 7.58 21.53
N LEU A 415 -10.39 8.84 21.54
CA LEU A 415 -10.05 9.62 22.71
C LEU A 415 -11.27 10.40 23.17
N THR A 416 -11.49 10.44 24.48
CA THR A 416 -12.64 11.11 25.08
C THR A 416 -12.27 11.88 26.34
N THR A 417 -13.04 12.92 26.65
CA THR A 417 -12.97 13.60 27.94
C THR A 417 -13.59 12.73 29.04
N GLN A 418 -13.30 13.06 30.30
CA GLN A 418 -13.93 12.40 31.45
C GLN A 418 -15.46 12.53 31.47
N GLN A 419 -16.02 13.53 30.79
CA GLN A 419 -17.47 13.75 30.65
C GLN A 419 -18.09 12.98 29.46
N GLY A 420 -17.30 12.18 28.74
CA GLY A 420 -17.78 11.40 27.60
C GLY A 420 -17.96 12.20 26.31
N ALA A 421 -17.27 13.34 26.16
CA ALA A 421 -17.21 14.04 24.87
C ALA A 421 -16.13 13.39 23.98
N LEU A 422 -16.49 12.98 22.78
CA LEU A 422 -15.59 12.31 21.84
C LEU A 422 -14.75 13.35 21.09
N LEU A 423 -13.43 13.17 21.10
CA LEU A 423 -12.49 14.13 20.55
C LEU A 423 -12.01 13.71 19.15
N GLU A 424 -11.07 12.78 19.11
CA GLU A 424 -10.42 12.27 17.90
C GLU A 424 -9.94 10.83 18.14
N GLY A 425 -9.44 10.16 17.11
CA GLY A 425 -8.76 8.88 17.25
C GLY A 425 -7.27 9.03 17.59
N LEU A 426 -6.57 7.91 17.75
CA LEU A 426 -5.11 7.90 17.93
C LEU A 426 -4.37 8.52 16.74
N VAL A 427 -4.88 8.33 15.51
CA VAL A 427 -4.28 8.87 14.27
C VAL A 427 -5.30 9.46 13.30
N THR A 428 -6.55 9.61 13.71
CA THR A 428 -7.66 10.04 12.86
C THR A 428 -8.49 11.13 13.53
N ASN A 429 -9.20 11.94 12.76
CA ASN A 429 -10.27 12.80 13.27
C ASN A 429 -11.61 12.08 13.15
N LEU A 430 -12.48 12.26 14.15
CA LEU A 430 -13.84 11.70 14.19
C LEU A 430 -14.86 12.73 13.69
N PHE A 431 -15.83 12.24 12.92
CA PHE A 431 -16.96 13.01 12.44
C PHE A 431 -18.25 12.23 12.63
N ILE A 432 -19.30 12.94 13.07
CA ILE A 432 -20.63 12.38 13.30
C ILE A 432 -21.65 13.21 12.53
N ILE A 433 -22.46 12.57 11.69
CA ILE A 433 -23.68 13.16 11.15
C ILE A 433 -24.77 12.98 12.20
N THR A 434 -25.34 14.08 12.67
CA THR A 434 -26.39 14.07 13.68
C THR A 434 -27.54 14.97 13.29
N ARG A 435 -28.71 14.69 13.86
CA ARG A 435 -29.87 15.58 13.78
C ARG A 435 -29.88 16.51 14.98
N SER A 436 -29.80 17.81 14.73
CA SER A 436 -29.87 18.84 15.76
C SER A 436 -31.23 18.82 16.48
N LYS A 437 -31.31 19.50 17.63
CA LYS A 437 -32.57 19.67 18.39
C LYS A 437 -33.68 20.34 17.55
N ASP A 438 -33.30 21.16 16.58
CA ASP A 438 -34.20 21.85 15.66
C ASP A 438 -34.58 20.99 14.43
N GLY A 439 -34.10 19.75 14.36
CA GLY A 439 -34.38 18.79 13.29
C GLY A 439 -33.47 18.90 12.06
N GLU A 440 -32.51 19.84 12.06
CA GLU A 440 -31.53 20.07 10.98
C GLU A 440 -30.44 18.98 11.01
N ILE A 441 -30.04 18.47 9.84
CA ILE A 441 -28.90 17.56 9.74
C ILE A 441 -27.61 18.37 9.75
N VAL A 442 -26.69 18.01 10.64
CA VAL A 442 -25.41 18.72 10.83
C VAL A 442 -24.28 17.72 10.94
N LEU A 443 -23.08 18.14 10.51
CA LEU A 443 -21.83 17.41 10.76
C LEU A 443 -21.20 17.93 12.04
N GLN A 444 -21.01 17.07 13.03
CA GLN A 444 -20.40 17.40 14.31
C GLN A 444 -19.00 16.78 14.43
N THR A 445 -18.04 17.54 14.96
CA THR A 445 -16.67 17.10 15.21
C THR A 445 -16.01 18.01 16.24
N ALA A 446 -15.03 17.53 17.01
CA ALA A 446 -14.25 18.36 17.92
C ALA A 446 -13.56 19.51 17.17
N GLY A 447 -13.54 20.71 17.74
CA GLY A 447 -12.93 21.93 17.19
C GLY A 447 -11.50 22.17 17.67
N MET A 448 -10.85 23.23 17.13
CA MET A 448 -9.47 23.56 17.51
C MET A 448 -9.27 23.85 19.00
N GLY A 449 -10.29 24.42 19.65
CA GLY A 449 -10.25 24.74 21.09
C GLY A 449 -10.35 23.51 22.00
N ASP A 450 -10.78 22.36 21.46
CA ASP A 450 -11.01 21.12 22.22
C ASP A 450 -9.76 20.26 22.35
N GLY A 451 -8.65 20.71 21.77
CA GLY A 451 -7.40 19.98 21.81
C GLY A 451 -7.39 18.74 20.90
N VAL A 452 -7.63 18.94 19.61
CA VAL A 452 -7.47 17.90 18.58
C VAL A 452 -6.53 18.32 17.47
N VAL A 453 -5.91 17.36 16.80
CA VAL A 453 -4.98 17.66 15.70
C VAL A 453 -5.74 18.06 14.44
N TRP A 454 -5.35 19.18 13.85
CA TRP A 454 -5.93 19.67 12.61
C TRP A 454 -5.41 18.87 11.39
N GLY A 455 -6.18 17.88 10.96
CA GLY A 455 -5.86 17.05 9.80
C GLY A 455 -5.96 17.81 8.46
N THR A 456 -5.14 17.41 7.47
CA THR A 456 -5.26 17.91 6.09
C THR A 456 -6.59 17.46 5.45
N MET A 457 -6.97 16.20 5.69
CA MET A 457 -8.22 15.61 5.21
C MET A 457 -9.46 16.28 5.83
N ARG A 458 -9.37 16.72 7.09
CA ARG A 458 -10.42 17.51 7.75
C ARG A 458 -10.75 18.79 6.98
N LYS A 459 -9.75 19.52 6.48
CA LYS A 459 -9.95 20.72 5.65
C LYS A 459 -10.77 20.40 4.39
N ARG A 460 -10.45 19.28 3.72
CA ARG A 460 -11.19 18.76 2.56
C ARG A 460 -12.63 18.41 2.90
N VAL A 461 -12.86 17.74 4.03
CA VAL A 461 -14.22 17.43 4.52
C VAL A 461 -15.02 18.70 4.78
N SER A 462 -14.44 19.70 5.45
CA SER A 462 -15.12 20.98 5.70
C SER A 462 -15.46 21.71 4.39
N GLU A 463 -14.59 21.66 3.38
CA GLU A 463 -14.87 22.21 2.04
C GLU A 463 -15.99 21.45 1.34
N ALA A 464 -15.98 20.11 1.38
CA ALA A 464 -17.05 19.27 0.84
C ALA A 464 -18.40 19.56 1.51
N CYS A 465 -18.44 19.72 2.83
CA CYS A 465 -19.67 20.04 3.56
C CYS A 465 -20.24 21.39 3.17
N LYS A 466 -19.38 22.42 2.99
CA LYS A 466 -19.81 23.72 2.48
C LYS A 466 -20.46 23.61 1.09
N GLN A 467 -19.91 22.77 0.20
CA GLN A 467 -20.49 22.55 -1.13
C GLN A 467 -21.84 21.81 -1.06
N LEU A 468 -21.99 20.89 -0.10
CA LEU A 468 -23.23 20.16 0.13
C LEU A 468 -24.30 20.97 0.88
N GLY A 469 -23.98 22.19 1.35
CA GLY A 469 -24.85 22.96 2.23
C GLY A 469 -25.02 22.34 3.62
N LEU A 470 -24.13 21.43 4.01
CA LEU A 470 -24.15 20.76 5.30
C LEU A 470 -23.43 21.61 6.35
N LYS A 471 -24.16 22.04 7.38
CA LYS A 471 -23.60 22.84 8.48
C LYS A 471 -22.63 22.00 9.30
N VAL A 472 -21.44 22.55 9.56
CA VAL A 472 -20.40 21.92 10.38
C VAL A 472 -20.40 22.57 11.77
N LEU A 473 -20.62 21.77 12.81
CA LEU A 473 -20.53 22.14 14.21
C LEU A 473 -19.20 21.66 14.78
N GLU A 474 -18.30 22.59 15.08
CA GLU A 474 -17.01 22.32 15.70
C GLU A 474 -17.14 22.23 17.23
N GLN A 475 -17.85 21.19 17.67
CA GLN A 475 -18.03 20.83 19.08
C GLN A 475 -17.92 19.30 19.20
N PRO A 476 -17.24 18.77 20.22
CA PRO A 476 -17.04 17.33 20.36
C PRO A 476 -18.38 16.62 20.56
N PRO A 477 -18.71 15.56 19.80
CA PRO A 477 -19.94 14.79 19.99
C PRO A 477 -20.01 14.21 21.40
N ALA A 478 -21.08 14.49 22.14
CA ALA A 478 -21.29 13.95 23.47
C ALA A 478 -21.89 12.54 23.39
N ALA A 479 -21.27 11.56 24.05
CA ALA A 479 -21.76 10.18 24.06
C ALA A 479 -23.19 10.05 24.59
N ALA A 480 -23.63 10.96 25.47
CA ALA A 480 -25.01 11.03 25.97
C ALA A 480 -26.03 11.35 24.87
N GLU A 481 -25.62 12.04 23.80
CA GLU A 481 -26.49 12.45 22.68
C GLU A 481 -26.49 11.42 21.54
N ARG A 482 -25.84 10.27 21.71
CA ARG A 482 -25.63 9.26 20.66
C ARG A 482 -26.91 8.79 19.97
N ALA A 483 -28.05 8.81 20.65
CA ALA A 483 -29.34 8.46 20.04
C ALA A 483 -29.73 9.37 18.84
N THR A 484 -29.07 10.53 18.69
CA THR A 484 -29.27 11.47 17.56
C THR A 484 -28.34 11.21 16.39
N TRP A 485 -27.30 10.39 16.57
CA TRP A 485 -26.28 10.12 15.56
C TRP A 485 -26.84 9.21 14.48
N GLN A 486 -26.58 9.55 13.22
CA GLN A 486 -27.11 8.86 12.05
C GLN A 486 -26.00 8.17 11.25
N GLU A 487 -24.84 8.79 11.16
CA GLU A 487 -23.67 8.26 10.45
C GLU A 487 -22.41 8.68 11.19
N ALA A 488 -21.34 7.90 11.08
CA ALA A 488 -20.04 8.26 11.61
C ALA A 488 -18.94 7.89 10.61
N PHE A 489 -17.84 8.65 10.65
CA PHE A 489 -16.67 8.32 9.85
C PHE A 489 -15.39 8.88 10.48
N LEU A 490 -14.28 8.23 10.16
CA LEU A 490 -12.93 8.64 10.53
C LEU A 490 -12.23 9.26 9.33
N THR A 491 -11.28 10.15 9.59
CA THR A 491 -10.44 10.70 8.53
C THR A 491 -8.98 10.83 8.93
N ASN A 492 -8.08 10.56 7.98
CA ASN A 492 -6.71 11.07 7.99
C ASN A 492 -6.17 11.12 6.54
N ALA A 493 -4.94 11.58 6.38
CA ALA A 493 -4.33 11.74 5.05
C ALA A 493 -4.11 10.41 4.29
N LEU A 494 -4.10 9.28 4.98
CA LEU A 494 -3.87 7.95 4.40
C LEU A 494 -5.16 7.18 4.15
N ARG A 495 -6.15 7.30 5.03
CA ARG A 495 -7.41 6.56 4.98
C ARG A 495 -8.49 7.27 4.17
N GLY A 496 -8.34 8.57 3.92
CA GLY A 496 -9.40 9.36 3.29
C GLY A 496 -10.59 9.55 4.25
N VAL A 497 -11.80 9.28 3.75
CA VAL A 497 -13.05 9.24 4.53
C VAL A 497 -13.41 7.78 4.73
N GLN A 498 -13.25 7.26 5.95
CA GLN A 498 -13.56 5.87 6.30
C GLN A 498 -14.87 5.82 7.10
N PRO A 499 -15.96 5.31 6.53
CA PRO A 499 -17.22 5.13 7.25
C PRO A 499 -17.07 4.20 8.45
N LEU A 500 -17.89 4.44 9.48
CA LEU A 500 -18.03 3.54 10.62
C LEU A 500 -19.43 2.91 10.66
N ASP A 501 -19.50 1.62 10.97
CA ASP A 501 -20.74 0.89 11.25
C ASP A 501 -21.08 0.84 12.74
N ARG A 502 -20.10 1.03 13.62
CA ARG A 502 -20.30 0.96 15.05
C ARG A 502 -19.32 1.83 15.81
N ILE A 503 -19.80 2.43 16.89
CA ILE A 503 -18.95 3.01 17.93
C ILE A 503 -19.34 2.38 19.27
N GLU A 504 -18.34 1.97 20.04
CA GLU A 504 -18.55 1.39 21.36
C GLU A 504 -17.67 2.07 22.40
N CYS A 505 -18.16 2.17 23.63
CA CYS A 505 -17.34 2.48 24.79
C CYS A 505 -17.04 1.18 25.52
N ASP A 506 -15.77 0.83 25.52
CA ASP A 506 -15.26 -0.40 26.11
C ASP A 506 -15.22 -0.26 27.64
N GLU A 507 -15.49 -1.34 28.36
CA GLU A 507 -15.45 -1.39 29.82
C GLU A 507 -14.06 -1.08 30.40
N ARG A 508 -13.00 -1.24 29.60
CA ARG A 508 -11.61 -0.96 29.95
C ARG A 508 -11.23 0.51 29.70
N ASN A 509 -12.17 1.39 29.37
CA ASN A 509 -11.87 2.79 29.12
C ASN A 509 -11.22 3.45 30.34
N VAL A 510 -10.25 4.35 30.10
CA VAL A 510 -9.40 4.93 31.16
C VAL A 510 -10.16 5.75 32.20
N TRP A 511 -11.38 6.17 31.89
CA TRP A 511 -12.20 7.03 32.76
C TRP A 511 -13.22 6.25 33.59
N GLY A 512 -13.37 4.94 33.35
CA GLY A 512 -14.42 4.13 33.99
C GLY A 512 -15.84 4.55 33.60
N LEU A 513 -16.02 5.09 32.38
CA LEU A 513 -17.34 5.41 31.82
C LEU A 513 -18.17 4.14 31.66
N GLU A 514 -19.49 4.26 31.80
CA GLU A 514 -20.41 3.15 31.55
C GLU A 514 -20.28 2.66 30.10
N PRO A 515 -20.15 1.34 29.86
CA PRO A 515 -20.09 0.79 28.51
C PRO A 515 -21.37 1.08 27.72
N TRP A 516 -21.21 1.36 26.43
CA TRP A 516 -22.33 1.53 25.51
C TRP A 516 -21.92 1.18 24.09
N VAL A 517 -22.90 0.90 23.24
CA VAL A 517 -22.70 0.62 21.82
C VAL A 517 -23.73 1.40 21.01
N ILE A 518 -23.33 1.93 19.87
CA ILE A 518 -24.22 2.44 18.83
C ILE A 518 -23.81 1.85 17.49
N GLU A 519 -24.79 1.36 16.75
CA GLU A 519 -24.64 0.81 15.41
C GLU A 519 -25.35 1.70 14.39
N PHE A 520 -24.76 1.83 13.21
CA PHE A 520 -25.27 2.60 12.08
C PHE A 520 -25.78 1.62 11.02
N LEU A 521 -27.03 1.81 10.57
CA LEU A 521 -27.72 0.84 9.72
C LEU A 521 -27.29 0.92 8.23
N GLU A 522 -26.88 2.10 7.77
CA GLU A 522 -26.44 2.34 6.39
C GLU A 522 -24.99 2.83 6.39
N VAL A 523 -24.08 2.04 5.80
CA VAL A 523 -22.64 2.29 5.83
C VAL A 523 -22.04 2.00 4.44
N PRO A 524 -21.50 3.01 3.72
CA PRO A 524 -21.57 4.42 4.07
C PRO A 524 -23.01 4.94 4.05
N GLY A 525 -23.36 5.80 5.00
CA GLY A 525 -24.61 6.53 4.96
C GLY A 525 -24.63 7.57 3.83
N GLN A 526 -25.81 8.11 3.54
CA GLN A 526 -26.03 8.99 2.41
C GLN A 526 -25.11 10.23 2.42
N TRP A 527 -24.89 10.84 3.59
CA TRP A 527 -24.05 12.03 3.69
C TRP A 527 -22.57 11.68 3.61
N THR A 528 -22.15 10.61 4.29
CA THR A 528 -20.78 10.11 4.28
C THR A 528 -20.35 9.76 2.86
N ALA A 529 -21.19 9.07 2.08
CA ALA A 529 -20.91 8.75 0.69
C ALA A 529 -20.74 10.00 -0.20
N LYS A 530 -21.60 11.02 -0.02
CA LYS A 530 -21.49 12.30 -0.75
C LYS A 530 -20.20 13.05 -0.37
N ILE A 531 -19.86 13.08 0.92
CA ILE A 531 -18.63 13.71 1.41
C ILE A 531 -17.41 13.00 0.83
N GLN A 532 -17.41 11.66 0.88
CA GLN A 532 -16.33 10.84 0.34
C GLN A 532 -16.08 11.14 -1.15
N ALA A 533 -17.13 11.11 -1.98
CA ALA A 533 -17.01 11.39 -3.41
C ALA A 533 -16.44 12.80 -3.70
N LEU A 534 -16.92 13.82 -2.98
CA LEU A 534 -16.42 15.19 -3.14
C LEU A 534 -14.95 15.33 -2.69
N VAL A 535 -14.61 14.75 -1.54
CA VAL A 535 -13.24 14.76 -1.01
C VAL A 535 -12.29 14.11 -2.01
N GLU A 536 -12.60 12.90 -2.49
CA GLU A 536 -11.78 12.18 -3.47
C GLU A 536 -11.59 12.97 -4.77
N SER A 537 -12.63 13.63 -5.27
CA SER A 537 -12.56 14.47 -6.48
C SER A 537 -11.75 15.76 -6.30
N SER A 538 -11.56 16.22 -5.05
CA SER A 538 -10.90 17.49 -4.71
C SER A 538 -9.41 17.37 -4.39
N LEU A 539 -8.88 16.14 -4.31
CA LEU A 539 -7.48 15.89 -3.98
C LEU A 539 -6.55 16.51 -5.04
N GLN A 540 -5.59 17.30 -4.59
CA GLN A 540 -4.62 17.94 -5.48
C GLN A 540 -3.34 17.11 -5.53
N ARG A 541 -2.78 16.94 -6.72
CA ARG A 541 -1.50 16.24 -6.93
C ARG A 541 -0.45 17.23 -7.38
N THR A 542 0.62 17.35 -6.61
CA THR A 542 1.72 18.26 -6.89
C THR A 542 2.95 17.47 -7.33
N ASP A 543 3.45 17.70 -8.54
CA ASP A 543 4.73 17.16 -8.97
C ASP A 543 5.85 17.86 -8.22
N LEU A 544 6.50 17.13 -7.30
CA LEU A 544 7.54 17.66 -6.43
C LEU A 544 8.78 18.16 -7.22
N ARG A 545 9.00 17.66 -8.45
CA ARG A 545 10.14 18.05 -9.30
C ARG A 545 9.94 19.43 -9.94
N ASN A 546 8.71 19.92 -9.98
CA ASN A 546 8.42 21.26 -10.50
C ASN A 546 8.57 22.35 -9.42
N LEU A 547 8.82 21.95 -8.17
CA LEU A 547 9.01 22.86 -7.03
C LEU A 547 10.49 23.11 -6.71
N SER A 548 11.40 22.37 -7.34
CA SER A 548 12.85 22.39 -7.09
C SER A 548 13.61 23.40 -7.93
#